data_AF-F0RFI5-F1
#
_entry.id   AF-F0RFI5-F1
#
_cell.length_a   1.000
_cell.length_b   1.000
_cell.length_c   1.000
_cell.angle_alpha   90.00
_cell.angle_beta   90.00
_cell.angle_gamma   90.00
#
_symmetry.space_group_name_H-M   'P 1'
#
loop_
_entity.id
_entity.type
_entity.pdbx_description
1 polymer ?
#
loop_
_entity_poly.entity_id
_entity_poly.type
_entity_poly.pdbx_seq_one_letter_code
_entity_poly.pdbx_strand_id
1 'polypeptide(L)'
;MSLEDKNRLIREGQAQLKKGIFPNLILESINESRLRKDVEKQIFNPSGEKFDNLSKEEQDIKKSRLAIILKFNDYIQALNIFKNGAYLLLILGIITLGSALLKINNNHIFGLLTFISGLIILIASSNRKLLLKTTLYIVIAYLVFTLLELIIFKLPSPYIYAISNNVLENRRGALPKIINLISPFVYLTIRLSLVVFFIGAYLKQQSFFKIKSKYELGIRSHS
;
A
#
# COMPACT_ATOMS: atom_id res chain seq x y z
N MET A 1 -18.25 15.36 6.73
CA MET A 1 -18.40 14.90 8.13
C MET A 1 -18.86 16.09 8.95
N SER A 2 -19.89 15.95 9.78
CA SER A 2 -20.38 17.06 10.61
C SER A 2 -19.36 17.41 11.71
N LEU A 3 -19.42 18.64 12.23
CA LEU A 3 -18.63 19.06 13.39
C LEU A 3 -19.00 18.24 14.63
N GLU A 4 -20.27 17.85 14.77
CA GLU A 4 -20.75 17.00 15.85
C GLU A 4 -20.16 15.59 15.78
N ASP A 5 -20.12 14.99 14.58
CA ASP A 5 -19.50 13.68 14.36
C ASP A 5 -18.01 13.71 14.72
N LYS A 6 -17.31 14.78 14.34
CA LYS A 6 -15.90 14.99 14.68
C LYS A 6 -15.68 15.04 16.19
N ASN A 7 -16.48 15.83 16.90
CA ASN A 7 -16.37 15.97 18.34
C ASN A 7 -16.71 14.66 19.06
N ARG A 8 -17.66 13.88 18.55
CA ARG A 8 -17.95 12.53 19.04
C ARG A 8 -16.74 11.60 18.92
N LEU A 9 -16.11 11.53 17.74
CA LEU A 9 -14.92 10.70 17.50
C LEU A 9 -13.75 11.08 18.40
N ILE A 10 -13.55 12.37 18.65
CA ILE A 10 -12.49 12.86 19.57
C ILE A 10 -12.76 12.40 20.99
N ARG A 11 -13.99 12.58 21.50
CA ARG A 11 -14.37 12.15 22.86
C ARG A 11 -14.21 10.65 23.04
N GLU A 12 -14.66 9.86 22.07
CA GLU A 12 -14.50 8.41 22.08
C GLU A 12 -13.02 7.99 22.06
N GLY A 13 -12.20 8.65 21.25
CA GLY A 13 -10.76 8.38 21.17
C GLY A 13 -10.04 8.70 22.48
N GLN A 14 -10.37 9.83 23.11
CA GLN A 14 -9.85 10.20 24.43
C GLN A 14 -10.29 9.19 25.51
N ALA A 15 -11.54 8.72 25.46
CA ALA A 15 -12.03 7.70 26.39
C ALA A 15 -11.29 6.36 26.22
N GLN A 16 -10.96 5.96 24.99
CA GLN A 16 -10.14 4.75 24.74
C GLN A 16 -8.72 4.91 25.27
N LEU A 17 -8.09 6.07 25.10
CA LEU A 17 -6.76 6.34 25.65
C LEU A 17 -6.73 6.28 27.17
N LYS A 18 -7.77 6.79 27.84
CA LYS A 18 -7.90 6.68 29.31
C LYS A 18 -7.98 5.22 29.79
N LYS A 19 -8.47 4.31 28.94
CA LYS A 19 -8.50 2.86 29.20
C LYS A 19 -7.23 2.13 28.75
N GLY A 20 -6.20 2.86 28.32
CA GLY A 20 -4.95 2.29 27.79
C GLY A 20 -5.08 1.62 26.43
N ILE A 21 -6.14 1.90 25.68
CA ILE A 21 -6.40 1.33 24.35
C ILE A 21 -6.04 2.36 23.28
N PHE A 22 -5.28 1.95 22.26
CA PHE A 22 -4.95 2.85 21.15
C PHE A 22 -6.16 2.98 20.20
N PRO A 23 -6.64 4.21 19.88
CA PRO A 23 -7.90 4.44 19.15
C PRO A 23 -7.79 4.24 17.63
N ASN A 24 -7.17 3.14 17.18
CA ASN A 24 -6.96 2.89 15.76
C ASN A 24 -8.28 2.75 14.99
N LEU A 25 -9.31 2.09 15.53
CA LEU A 25 -10.58 1.88 14.81
C LEU A 25 -11.27 3.21 14.47
N ILE A 26 -11.20 4.18 15.39
CA ILE A 26 -11.74 5.53 15.22
C ILE A 26 -10.94 6.28 14.16
N LEU A 27 -9.61 6.25 14.25
CA LEU A 27 -8.75 6.93 13.28
C LEU A 27 -8.80 6.26 11.90
N GLU A 28 -9.05 4.96 11.84
CA GLU A 28 -9.23 4.20 10.61
C GLU A 28 -10.54 4.54 9.91
N SER A 29 -11.64 4.78 10.64
CA SER A 29 -12.93 5.12 10.02
C SER A 29 -12.91 6.47 9.30
N ILE A 30 -11.95 7.34 9.61
CA ILE A 30 -11.78 8.64 8.95
C ILE A 30 -11.01 8.45 7.64
N ASN A 31 -11.71 8.50 6.51
CA ASN A 31 -11.07 8.34 5.19
C ASN A 31 -10.15 9.53 4.85
N GLU A 32 -10.56 10.74 5.17
CA GLU A 32 -9.82 11.95 4.82
C GLU A 32 -8.56 12.14 5.68
N SER A 33 -7.39 12.22 5.04
CA SER A 33 -6.09 12.31 5.73
C SER A 33 -5.96 13.58 6.59
N ARG A 34 -6.41 14.74 6.08
CA ARG A 34 -6.33 16.02 6.81
C ARG A 34 -7.17 15.97 8.08
N LEU A 35 -8.41 15.54 7.94
CA LEU A 35 -9.35 15.39 9.05
C LEU A 35 -8.85 14.38 10.09
N ARG A 36 -8.27 13.27 9.65
CA ARG A 36 -7.68 12.27 10.54
C ARG A 36 -6.53 12.82 11.36
N LYS A 37 -5.62 13.57 10.73
CA LYS A 37 -4.49 14.23 11.44
C LYS A 37 -4.98 15.23 12.47
N ASP A 38 -6.04 15.98 12.16
CA ASP A 38 -6.63 16.93 13.10
C ASP A 38 -7.31 16.21 14.28
N VAL A 39 -8.10 15.17 14.02
CA VAL A 39 -8.71 14.34 15.07
C VAL A 39 -7.64 13.64 15.92
N GLU A 40 -6.60 13.07 15.31
CA GLU A 40 -5.44 12.49 16.00
C GLU A 40 -4.80 13.51 16.94
N LYS A 41 -4.48 14.71 16.45
CA LYS A 41 -3.88 15.77 17.27
C LYS A 41 -4.74 16.11 18.49
N GLN A 42 -6.07 16.21 18.32
CA GLN A 42 -6.99 16.55 19.40
C GLN A 42 -7.21 15.39 20.39
N ILE A 43 -7.08 14.15 19.95
CA ILE A 43 -7.14 12.97 20.81
C ILE A 43 -5.88 12.89 21.70
N PHE A 44 -4.69 13.06 21.12
CA PHE A 44 -3.42 12.82 21.82
C PHE A 44 -2.83 14.05 22.52
N ASN A 45 -3.22 15.27 22.13
CA ASN A 45 -2.74 16.53 22.72
C ASN A 45 -3.89 17.54 22.95
N PRO A 46 -4.81 17.28 23.89
CA PRO A 46 -5.97 18.13 24.12
C PRO A 46 -5.62 19.49 24.75
N SER A 47 -4.60 19.58 25.60
CA SER A 47 -4.20 20.82 26.29
C SER A 47 -3.39 21.78 25.41
N GLY A 48 -2.81 21.28 24.31
CA GLY A 48 -1.96 22.10 23.43
C GLY A 48 -0.61 22.48 24.04
N GLU A 49 -0.27 21.97 25.22
CA GLU A 49 0.96 22.32 25.93
C GLU A 49 2.23 21.87 25.18
N LYS A 50 3.25 22.72 25.26
CA LYS A 50 4.57 22.46 24.70
C LYS A 50 5.23 21.29 25.44
N PHE A 51 5.96 20.46 24.70
CA PHE A 51 6.61 19.26 25.22
C PHE A 51 7.54 19.57 26.41
N ASP A 52 8.31 20.67 26.31
CA ASP A 52 9.33 21.04 27.31
C ASP A 52 8.73 21.50 28.64
N ASN A 53 7.44 21.86 28.67
CA ASN A 53 6.74 22.31 29.86
C ASN A 53 6.10 21.15 30.65
N LEU A 54 6.11 19.93 30.09
CA LEU A 54 5.52 18.76 30.72
C LEU A 54 6.46 18.14 31.75
N SER A 55 5.90 17.48 32.76
CA SER A 55 6.67 16.67 33.71
C SER A 55 7.40 15.51 32.98
N LYS A 56 8.46 14.95 33.59
CA LYS A 56 9.21 13.83 32.98
C LYS A 56 8.32 12.62 32.67
N GLU A 57 7.38 12.30 33.54
CA GLU A 57 6.42 11.20 33.34
C GLU A 57 5.49 11.48 32.15
N GLU A 58 4.96 12.69 32.03
CA GLU A 58 4.12 13.09 30.90
C GLU A 58 4.90 13.15 29.58
N GLN A 59 6.17 13.56 29.62
CA GLN A 59 7.07 13.52 28.47
C GLN A 59 7.27 12.09 27.96
N ASP A 60 7.46 11.12 28.85
CA ASP A 60 7.63 9.71 28.48
C ASP A 60 6.33 9.08 27.95
N ILE A 61 5.18 9.43 28.53
CA ILE A 61 3.86 9.07 27.99
C ILE A 61 3.68 9.68 26.58
N LYS A 62 4.06 10.93 26.38
CA LYS A 62 3.95 11.60 25.08
C LYS A 62 4.89 10.99 24.03
N LYS A 63 6.12 10.63 24.41
CA LYS A 63 7.07 9.89 23.55
C LYS A 63 6.55 8.51 23.16
N SER A 64 6.03 7.74 24.11
CA SER A 64 5.48 6.41 23.83
C SER A 64 4.27 6.49 22.88
N ARG A 65 3.36 7.44 23.10
CA ARG A 65 2.22 7.73 22.20
C ARG A 65 2.70 8.10 20.80
N LEU A 66 3.68 9.00 20.69
CA LEU A 66 4.24 9.42 19.41
C LEU A 66 4.80 8.23 18.62
N ALA A 67 5.50 7.31 19.28
CA ALA A 67 6.07 6.12 18.63
C ALA A 67 4.98 5.25 17.97
N ILE A 68 3.83 5.06 18.63
CA ILE A 68 2.71 4.27 18.06
C ILE A 68 2.00 5.06 16.97
N ILE A 69 1.83 6.38 17.13
CA ILE A 69 1.23 7.25 16.11
C ILE A 69 2.02 7.19 14.80
N LEU A 70 3.35 7.27 14.87
CA LEU A 70 4.21 7.15 13.69
C LEU A 70 3.99 5.80 12.99
N LYS A 71 3.88 4.72 13.77
CA LYS A 71 3.65 3.37 13.23
C LYS A 71 2.24 3.16 12.71
N PHE A 72 1.26 3.81 13.31
CA PHE A 72 -0.11 3.85 12.81
C PHE A 72 -0.16 4.55 11.45
N ASN A 73 0.56 5.67 11.29
CA ASN A 73 0.65 6.36 10.01
C ASN A 73 1.34 5.51 8.93
N ASP A 74 2.41 4.80 9.28
CA ASP A 74 3.03 3.80 8.40
C ASP A 74 2.03 2.71 7.98
N TYR A 75 1.22 2.23 8.93
CA TYR A 75 0.18 1.22 8.70
C TYR A 75 -0.92 1.74 7.75
N ILE A 76 -1.43 2.96 7.94
CA ILE A 76 -2.43 3.55 7.04
C ILE A 76 -1.87 3.70 5.62
N GLN A 77 -0.62 4.13 5.48
CA GLN A 77 0.04 4.19 4.18
C GLN A 77 0.17 2.79 3.56
N ALA A 78 0.52 1.77 4.36
CA ALA A 78 0.61 0.40 3.91
C ALA A 78 -0.70 -0.14 3.32
N LEU A 79 -1.85 0.20 3.90
CA LEU A 79 -3.16 -0.14 3.33
C LEU A 79 -3.37 0.49 1.95
N ASN A 80 -2.95 1.74 1.76
CA ASN A 80 -3.07 2.44 0.48
C ASN A 80 -2.13 1.86 -0.59
N ILE A 81 -0.97 1.31 -0.22
CA ILE A 81 -0.04 0.68 -1.16
C ILE A 81 -0.72 -0.48 -1.90
N PHE A 82 -1.49 -1.33 -1.20
CA PHE A 82 -2.21 -2.44 -1.85
C PHE A 82 -3.22 -1.95 -2.88
N LYS A 83 -4.04 -0.96 -2.51
CA LYS A 83 -5.05 -0.38 -3.40
C LYS A 83 -4.42 0.30 -4.62
N ASN A 84 -3.37 1.10 -4.41
CA ASN A 84 -2.67 1.81 -5.48
C ASN A 84 -1.93 0.83 -6.40
N GLY A 85 -1.28 -0.19 -5.84
CA GLY A 85 -0.63 -1.25 -6.60
C GLY A 85 -1.63 -2.05 -7.43
N ALA A 86 -2.82 -2.32 -6.90
CA ALA A 86 -3.90 -2.96 -7.64
C ALA A 86 -4.36 -2.13 -8.85
N TYR A 87 -4.56 -0.82 -8.68
CA TYR A 87 -4.86 0.06 -9.82
C TYR A 87 -3.75 0.08 -10.87
N LEU A 88 -2.50 0.10 -10.43
CA LEU A 88 -1.36 0.06 -11.34
C LEU A 88 -1.35 -1.24 -12.15
N LEU A 89 -1.65 -2.39 -11.52
CA LEU A 89 -1.79 -3.67 -12.21
C LEU A 89 -2.95 -3.67 -13.19
N LEU A 90 -4.10 -3.10 -12.82
CA LEU A 90 -5.24 -3.00 -13.74
C LEU A 90 -4.90 -2.17 -14.97
N ILE A 91 -4.26 -1.01 -14.79
CA ILE A 91 -3.80 -0.17 -15.90
C ILE A 91 -2.79 -0.92 -16.77
N LEU A 92 -1.79 -1.55 -16.16
CA LEU A 92 -0.79 -2.33 -16.88
C LEU A 92 -1.40 -3.49 -17.65
N GLY A 93 -2.35 -4.21 -17.05
CA GLY A 93 -3.11 -5.29 -17.69
C GLY A 93 -3.92 -4.79 -18.88
N ILE A 94 -4.60 -3.64 -18.75
CA ILE A 94 -5.35 -3.01 -19.85
C ILE A 94 -4.42 -2.61 -21.00
N ILE A 95 -3.28 -1.97 -20.72
CA ILE A 95 -2.31 -1.59 -21.75
C ILE A 95 -1.79 -2.84 -22.48
N THR A 96 -1.46 -3.89 -21.72
CA THR A 96 -0.93 -5.15 -22.26
C THR A 96 -1.98 -5.85 -23.13
N LEU A 97 -3.21 -6.00 -22.63
CA LEU A 97 -4.33 -6.57 -23.37
C LEU A 97 -4.66 -5.75 -24.61
N GLY A 98 -4.71 -4.42 -24.50
CA GLY A 98 -4.98 -3.53 -25.63
C GLY A 98 -3.97 -3.70 -26.75
N SER A 99 -2.68 -3.76 -26.42
CA SER A 99 -1.63 -3.98 -27.42
C SER A 99 -1.77 -5.35 -28.14
N ALA A 100 -2.19 -6.38 -27.39
CA ALA A 100 -2.40 -7.71 -27.92
C ALA A 100 -3.66 -7.79 -28.81
N LEU A 101 -4.76 -7.18 -28.38
CA LEU A 101 -6.03 -7.11 -29.12
C LEU A 101 -5.91 -6.32 -30.43
N LEU A 102 -5.05 -5.31 -30.46
CA LEU A 102 -4.68 -4.57 -31.67
C LEU A 102 -3.74 -5.37 -32.60
N LYS A 103 -3.44 -6.64 -32.27
CA LYS A 103 -2.54 -7.53 -33.01
C LYS A 103 -1.11 -6.99 -33.17
N ILE A 104 -0.69 -6.09 -32.27
CA ILE A 104 0.67 -5.55 -32.25
C ILE A 104 1.65 -6.62 -31.73
N ASN A 105 1.19 -7.45 -30.78
CA ASN A 105 1.97 -8.50 -30.16
C ASN A 105 1.06 -9.65 -29.67
N ASN A 106 1.68 -10.69 -29.10
CA ASN A 106 0.99 -11.87 -28.59
C ASN A 106 0.86 -11.89 -27.05
N ASN A 107 0.84 -10.72 -26.38
CA ASN A 107 0.85 -10.62 -24.91
C ASN A 107 -0.52 -10.85 -24.24
N HIS A 108 -1.45 -11.53 -24.90
CA HIS A 108 -2.82 -11.76 -24.41
C HIS A 108 -2.84 -12.35 -23.00
N ILE A 109 -2.04 -13.40 -22.77
CA ILE A 109 -1.99 -14.09 -21.48
C ILE A 109 -1.40 -13.18 -20.39
N PHE A 110 -0.29 -12.48 -20.69
CA PHE A 110 0.35 -11.54 -19.77
C PHE A 110 -0.59 -10.41 -19.33
N GLY A 111 -1.36 -9.88 -20.28
CA GLY A 111 -2.31 -8.82 -19.98
C GLY A 111 -3.48 -9.32 -19.12
N LEU A 112 -4.00 -10.51 -19.45
CA LEU A 112 -5.11 -11.12 -18.71
C LEU A 112 -4.71 -11.46 -17.27
N LEU A 113 -3.55 -12.10 -17.07
CA LEU A 113 -3.07 -12.47 -15.73
C LEU A 113 -2.75 -11.26 -14.87
N THR A 114 -2.10 -10.22 -15.43
CA THR A 114 -1.87 -8.96 -14.71
C THR A 114 -3.19 -8.29 -14.33
N PHE A 115 -4.16 -8.27 -15.24
CA PHE A 115 -5.47 -7.66 -14.99
C PHE A 115 -6.23 -8.40 -13.87
N ILE A 116 -6.30 -9.73 -13.94
CA ILE A 116 -6.93 -10.57 -12.91
C ILE A 116 -6.22 -10.39 -11.56
N SER A 117 -4.88 -10.36 -11.55
CA SER A 117 -4.10 -10.12 -10.33
C SER A 117 -4.44 -8.76 -9.70
N GLY A 118 -4.55 -7.71 -10.52
CA GLY A 118 -4.98 -6.39 -10.08
C GLY A 118 -6.39 -6.41 -9.48
N LEU A 119 -7.33 -7.11 -10.11
CA LEU A 119 -8.71 -7.26 -9.63
C LEU A 119 -8.78 -7.96 -8.27
N ILE A 120 -8.08 -9.09 -8.13
CA ILE A 120 -8.04 -9.86 -6.87
C ILE A 120 -7.49 -9.00 -5.74
N ILE A 121 -6.38 -8.31 -5.96
CA ILE A 121 -5.76 -7.44 -4.95
C ILE A 121 -6.68 -6.25 -4.64
N LEU A 122 -7.37 -5.68 -5.63
CA LEU A 122 -8.31 -4.58 -5.42
C LEU A 122 -9.48 -5.01 -4.53
N ILE A 123 -10.07 -6.18 -4.81
CA ILE A 123 -11.16 -6.76 -4.01
C ILE A 123 -10.67 -7.00 -2.58
N ALA A 124 -9.50 -7.62 -2.40
CA ALA A 124 -8.91 -7.83 -1.09
C ALA A 124 -8.67 -6.51 -0.34
N SER A 125 -8.15 -5.49 -1.04
CA SER A 125 -7.87 -4.17 -0.46
C SER A 125 -9.12 -3.37 -0.07
N SER A 126 -10.27 -3.71 -0.66
CA SER A 126 -11.55 -3.06 -0.36
C SER A 126 -12.10 -3.48 1.01
N ASN A 127 -11.70 -4.65 1.52
CA ASN A 127 -12.03 -5.11 2.85
C ASN A 127 -10.78 -5.16 3.73
N ARG A 128 -10.59 -4.16 4.57
CA ARG A 128 -9.39 -4.03 5.44
C ARG A 128 -9.19 -5.23 6.36
N LYS A 129 -10.27 -5.79 6.94
CA LYS A 129 -10.18 -6.96 7.81
C LYS A 129 -9.66 -8.18 7.05
N LEU A 130 -10.16 -8.38 5.83
CA LEU A 130 -9.70 -9.44 4.95
C LEU A 130 -8.24 -9.22 4.58
N LEU A 131 -7.90 -8.02 4.08
CA LEU A 131 -6.54 -7.66 3.67
C LEU A 131 -5.54 -8.01 4.78
N LEU A 132 -5.77 -7.54 6.00
CA LEU A 132 -4.83 -7.77 7.11
C LEU A 132 -4.64 -9.25 7.46
N LYS A 133 -5.69 -10.07 7.33
CA LYS A 133 -5.61 -11.51 7.58
C LYS A 133 -4.87 -12.22 6.45
N THR A 134 -4.99 -11.74 5.21
CA THR A 134 -4.49 -12.43 4.02
C THR A 134 -3.30 -11.77 3.36
N THR A 135 -2.76 -10.67 3.91
CA THR A 135 -1.70 -9.86 3.27
C THR A 135 -0.55 -10.73 2.78
N LEU A 136 0.05 -11.53 3.66
CA LEU A 136 1.21 -12.36 3.31
C LEU A 136 0.88 -13.36 2.20
N TYR A 137 -0.27 -14.02 2.28
CA TYR A 137 -0.72 -14.97 1.26
C TYR A 137 -0.94 -14.30 -0.09
N ILE A 138 -1.50 -13.09 -0.11
CA ILE A 138 -1.68 -12.30 -1.34
C ILE A 138 -0.32 -11.96 -1.96
N VAL A 139 0.65 -11.51 -1.15
CA VAL A 139 1.99 -11.18 -1.64
C VAL A 139 2.69 -12.41 -2.22
N ILE A 140 2.66 -13.54 -1.50
CA ILE A 140 3.26 -14.80 -1.95
C ILE A 140 2.57 -15.28 -3.22
N ALA A 141 1.24 -15.34 -3.25
CA ALA A 141 0.48 -15.78 -4.42
C ALA A 141 0.79 -14.91 -5.64
N TYR A 142 0.80 -13.58 -5.49
CA TYR A 142 1.13 -12.66 -6.56
C TYR A 142 2.57 -12.85 -7.08
N LEU A 143 3.54 -13.04 -6.20
CA LEU A 143 4.92 -13.34 -6.58
C LEU A 143 5.01 -14.69 -7.33
N VAL A 144 4.41 -15.74 -6.79
CA VAL A 144 4.39 -17.08 -7.39
C VAL A 144 3.75 -17.03 -8.79
N PHE A 145 2.60 -16.35 -8.94
CA PHE A 145 1.97 -16.19 -10.24
C PHE A 145 2.85 -15.42 -11.23
N THR A 146 3.52 -14.36 -10.77
CA THR A 146 4.46 -13.60 -11.61
C THR A 146 5.65 -14.47 -12.07
N LEU A 147 6.19 -15.30 -11.18
CA LEU A 147 7.31 -16.19 -11.52
C LEU A 147 6.88 -17.35 -12.43
N LEU A 148 5.74 -17.98 -12.16
CA LEU A 148 5.21 -19.07 -13.00
C LEU A 148 4.91 -18.60 -14.41
N GLU A 149 4.33 -17.41 -14.54
CA GLU A 149 4.09 -16.79 -15.84
C GLU A 149 5.40 -16.61 -16.62
N LEU A 150 6.47 -16.13 -15.98
CA LEU A 150 7.79 -15.99 -16.62
C LEU A 150 8.44 -17.33 -16.96
N ILE A 151 8.25 -18.37 -16.14
CA ILE A 151 8.81 -19.70 -16.42
C ILE A 151 8.11 -20.34 -17.62
N ILE A 152 6.77 -20.25 -17.67
CA ILE A 152 5.96 -20.91 -18.70
C ILE A 152 6.00 -20.12 -20.01
N PHE A 153 5.79 -18.80 -19.96
CA PHE A 153 5.62 -17.96 -21.14
C PHE A 153 6.85 -17.13 -21.50
N LYS A 154 7.93 -17.21 -20.70
CA LYS A 154 9.17 -16.42 -20.87
C LYS A 154 8.87 -14.92 -20.73
N LEU A 155 9.64 -14.07 -21.42
CA LEU A 155 9.41 -12.63 -21.42
C LEU A 155 8.26 -12.26 -22.36
N PRO A 156 7.44 -11.24 -22.02
CA PRO A 156 6.45 -10.73 -22.94
C PRO A 156 7.12 -10.16 -24.18
N SER A 157 6.39 -10.19 -25.29
CA SER A 157 6.82 -9.56 -26.54
C SER A 157 6.85 -8.03 -26.40
N PRO A 158 7.65 -7.33 -27.22
CA PRO A 158 7.65 -5.87 -27.31
C PRO A 158 6.26 -5.28 -27.60
N TYR A 159 5.96 -4.12 -27.01
CA TYR A 159 4.59 -3.60 -26.90
C TYR A 159 4.16 -2.66 -28.04
N ILE A 160 5.11 -2.05 -28.75
CA ILE A 160 4.86 -0.94 -29.67
C ILE A 160 4.88 -1.40 -31.14
N TYR A 161 5.85 -2.24 -31.53
CA TYR A 161 5.94 -2.78 -32.90
C TYR A 161 6.52 -4.20 -32.90
N ALA A 162 6.16 -5.01 -33.90
CA ALA A 162 6.81 -6.29 -34.15
C ALA A 162 8.27 -6.05 -34.59
N ILE A 163 9.22 -6.72 -33.95
CA ILE A 163 10.64 -6.63 -34.33
C ILE A 163 10.85 -7.53 -35.56
N SER A 164 11.10 -6.93 -36.73
CA SER A 164 11.68 -7.67 -37.86
C SER A 164 13.20 -7.77 -37.71
N ASN A 165 13.83 -8.82 -38.26
CA ASN A 165 15.26 -9.08 -38.08
C ASN A 165 16.19 -7.98 -38.64
N ASN A 166 15.68 -7.05 -39.45
CA ASN A 166 16.47 -6.00 -40.11
C ASN A 166 16.47 -4.65 -39.35
N VAL A 167 16.03 -4.64 -38.08
CA VAL A 167 15.73 -3.40 -37.34
C VAL A 167 16.97 -2.55 -36.99
N LEU A 168 18.18 -3.12 -37.03
CA LEU A 168 19.45 -2.44 -36.72
C LEU A 168 20.04 -1.63 -37.89
N GLU A 169 19.48 -1.70 -39.10
CA GLU A 169 20.11 -1.09 -40.30
C GLU A 169 19.81 0.40 -40.49
N ASN A 170 18.76 0.96 -39.86
CA ASN A 170 18.33 2.34 -40.11
C ASN A 170 18.38 3.23 -38.85
N ARG A 171 19.26 4.26 -38.87
CA ARG A 171 19.49 5.24 -37.78
C ARG A 171 18.28 6.14 -37.49
N ARG A 172 17.38 6.37 -38.46
CA ARG A 172 16.14 7.14 -38.24
C ARG A 172 15.14 6.29 -37.45
N GLY A 173 14.64 6.83 -36.33
CA GLY A 173 13.70 6.12 -35.45
C GLY A 173 14.35 5.17 -34.42
N ALA A 174 15.62 5.38 -34.05
CA ALA A 174 16.32 4.57 -33.05
C ALA A 174 15.65 4.63 -31.66
N LEU A 175 15.20 5.81 -31.22
CA LEU A 175 14.54 5.99 -29.92
C LEU A 175 13.27 5.13 -29.74
N PRO A 176 12.25 5.18 -30.61
CA PRO A 176 11.07 4.33 -30.47
C PRO A 176 11.39 2.83 -30.56
N LYS A 177 12.43 2.43 -31.30
CA LYS A 177 12.91 1.03 -31.33
C LYS A 177 13.52 0.59 -30.00
N ILE A 178 14.35 1.44 -29.38
CA ILE A 178 14.95 1.17 -28.07
C ILE A 178 13.85 1.08 -27.00
N ILE A 179 12.90 2.02 -27.00
CA ILE A 179 11.77 2.01 -26.06
C ILE A 179 10.96 0.71 -26.22
N ASN A 180 10.70 0.28 -27.45
CA ASN A 180 9.99 -0.97 -27.73
C ASN A 180 10.76 -2.19 -27.21
N LEU A 181 12.07 -2.27 -27.45
CA LEU A 181 12.94 -3.36 -26.97
C LEU A 181 12.94 -3.46 -25.44
N ILE A 182 12.89 -2.32 -24.75
CA ILE A 182 12.93 -2.24 -23.28
C ILE A 182 11.54 -2.47 -22.66
N SER A 183 10.45 -2.33 -23.42
CA SER A 183 9.07 -2.43 -22.90
C SER A 183 8.75 -3.73 -22.12
N PRO A 184 9.22 -4.93 -22.51
CA PRO A 184 9.04 -6.13 -21.69
C PRO A 184 9.69 -6.04 -20.31
N PHE A 185 10.86 -5.41 -20.24
CA PHE A 185 11.58 -5.22 -18.99
C PHE A 185 10.88 -4.18 -18.11
N VAL A 186 10.32 -3.11 -18.70
CA VAL A 186 9.50 -2.13 -17.94
C VAL A 186 8.31 -2.82 -17.29
N TYR A 187 7.58 -3.64 -18.05
CA TYR A 187 6.48 -4.44 -17.51
C TYR A 187 6.92 -5.30 -16.32
N LEU A 188 8.04 -6.02 -16.47
CA LEU A 188 8.56 -6.90 -15.42
C LEU A 188 9.03 -6.10 -14.19
N THR A 189 9.80 -5.03 -14.40
CA THR A 189 10.29 -4.15 -13.33
C THR A 189 9.13 -3.59 -12.52
N ILE A 190 8.07 -3.12 -13.17
CA ILE A 190 6.87 -2.66 -12.48
C ILE A 190 6.28 -3.77 -11.61
N ARG A 191 6.08 -4.98 -12.17
CA ARG A 191 5.47 -6.09 -11.43
C ARG A 191 6.30 -6.54 -10.24
N LEU A 192 7.62 -6.62 -10.37
CA LEU A 192 8.53 -6.99 -9.29
C LEU A 192 8.66 -5.86 -8.25
N SER A 193 8.64 -4.60 -8.67
CA SER A 193 8.65 -3.47 -7.74
C SER A 193 7.42 -3.49 -6.83
N LEU A 194 6.25 -3.84 -7.38
CA LEU A 194 5.04 -4.02 -6.59
C LEU A 194 5.17 -5.11 -5.53
N VAL A 195 5.88 -6.22 -5.81
CA VAL A 195 6.17 -7.23 -4.79
C VAL A 195 6.95 -6.62 -3.63
N VAL A 196 8.01 -5.85 -3.92
CA VAL A 196 8.82 -5.17 -2.89
C VAL A 196 7.97 -4.21 -2.07
N PHE A 197 7.13 -3.40 -2.73
CA PHE A 197 6.22 -2.48 -2.05
C PHE A 197 5.20 -3.22 -1.17
N PHE A 198 4.63 -4.34 -1.62
CA PHE A 198 3.70 -5.13 -0.83
C PHE A 198 4.37 -5.81 0.37
N ILE A 199 5.61 -6.30 0.23
CA ILE A 199 6.40 -6.80 1.36
C ILE A 199 6.64 -5.68 2.37
N GLY A 200 7.07 -4.50 1.92
CA GLY A 200 7.25 -3.34 2.78
C GLY A 200 5.97 -2.93 3.50
N ALA A 201 4.83 -2.97 2.82
CA ALA A 201 3.52 -2.72 3.40
C ALA A 201 3.15 -3.77 4.47
N TYR A 202 3.40 -5.05 4.21
CA TYR A 202 3.21 -6.13 5.19
C TYR A 202 4.05 -5.90 6.46
N LEU A 203 5.34 -5.56 6.30
CA LEU A 203 6.23 -5.30 7.44
C LEU A 203 5.77 -4.09 8.27
N LYS A 204 5.28 -3.03 7.62
CA LYS A 204 4.68 -1.86 8.29
C LYS A 204 3.44 -2.25 9.09
N GLN A 205 2.55 -3.09 8.54
CA GLN A 205 1.38 -3.61 9.25
C GLN A 205 1.79 -4.39 10.52
N GLN A 206 2.73 -5.33 10.40
CA GLN A 206 3.21 -6.12 11.53
C GLN A 206 3.89 -5.27 12.60
N SER A 207 4.71 -4.29 12.19
CA SER A 207 5.37 -3.37 13.11
C SER A 207 4.37 -2.58 13.94
N PHE A 208 3.29 -2.09 13.32
CA PHE A 208 2.22 -1.40 14.03
C PHE A 208 1.53 -2.29 15.07
N PHE A 209 1.10 -3.50 14.72
CA PHE A 209 0.43 -4.38 15.68
C PHE A 209 1.34 -4.80 16.84
N LYS A 210 2.63 -5.04 16.57
CA LYS A 210 3.62 -5.35 17.61
C LYS A 210 3.77 -4.19 18.60
N ILE A 211 3.91 -2.96 18.09
CA ILE A 211 4.11 -1.77 18.93
C ILE A 211 2.82 -1.39 19.67
N LYS A 212 1.66 -1.52 19.01
CA LYS A 212 0.35 -1.36 19.64
C LYS A 212 0.18 -2.32 20.82
N SER A 213 0.44 -3.61 20.63
CA SER A 213 0.35 -4.61 21.70
C SER A 213 1.27 -4.27 22.88
N LYS A 214 2.52 -3.89 22.60
CA LYS A 214 3.47 -3.48 23.65
C LYS A 214 2.96 -2.26 24.44
N TYR A 215 2.37 -1.28 23.77
CA TYR A 215 1.79 -0.10 24.41
C TYR A 215 0.61 -0.45 25.31
N GLU A 216 -0.34 -1.21 24.78
CA GLU A 216 -1.57 -1.58 25.51
C GLU A 216 -1.26 -2.48 26.72
N LEU A 217 -0.24 -3.34 26.62
CA LEU A 217 0.26 -4.14 27.75
C LEU A 217 1.01 -3.30 28.78
N GLY A 218 1.88 -2.38 28.33
CA GLY A 218 2.67 -1.53 29.22
C GLY A 218 1.83 -0.56 30.05
N ILE A 219 0.71 -0.07 29.51
CA ILE A 219 -0.21 0.77 30.30
C ILE A 219 -0.94 -0.05 31.36
N ARG A 220 -1.36 -1.27 31.04
CA ARG A 220 -2.07 -2.16 31.99
C ARG A 220 -1.21 -2.63 33.16
N SER A 221 0.11 -2.65 33.02
CA SER A 221 1.02 -2.98 34.13
C SER A 221 1.26 -1.82 35.11
N HIS A 222 0.82 -0.60 34.76
CA HIS A 222 1.00 0.61 35.56
C HIS A 222 -0.33 1.23 36.06
N SER A 223 -1.47 0.60 35.75
CA SER A 223 -2.81 0.96 36.20
C SER A 223 -3.29 0.06 37.33
#